data_AF-A0A6J4UGV1-F1
#
_entry.id   AF-A0A6J4UGV1-F1
#
_cell.length_a   1.000
_cell.length_b   1.000
_cell.length_c   1.000
_cell.angle_alpha   90.00
_cell.angle_beta   90.00
_cell.angle_gamma   90.00
#
_symmetry.space_group_name_H-M   'P 1'
#
loop_
_entity.id
_entity.type
_entity.pdbx_description
1 polymer ?
#
loop_
_entity_poly.entity_id
_entity_poly.type
_entity_poly.pdbx_seq_one_letter_code
_entity_poly.pdbx_strand_id
1 'polypeptide(L)'
;NGEPMPDIFTMRANGTGRTNLTNDVSSYGGPAWSPNGKRIAFSDFRDGNFDIFTMRPNGSDRTKLTDDPGNDDNPAWSPDGKRLAFQSDRSGRSQIYVMNADGSAPINRTKSRHDEVTPAWSPDGREIAFSSDRDGSGDIHTMRANGSDQTRLTTNVAPDEVPDWQPKPKRR
;
A
#
# COMPACT_ATOMS: atom_id res chain seq x y z
N ASN A 1 -24.19 7.13 -17.16
CA ASN A 1 -23.77 8.47 -16.70
C ASN A 1 -22.60 8.28 -15.75
N GLY A 2 -21.40 8.23 -16.30
CA GLY A 2 -20.18 7.92 -15.55
C GLY A 2 -19.47 9.22 -15.18
N GLU A 3 -19.27 9.43 -13.89
CA GLU A 3 -18.40 10.49 -13.41
C GLU A 3 -16.96 10.23 -13.87
N PRO A 4 -16.17 11.28 -14.17
CA PRO A 4 -14.76 11.11 -14.52
C PRO A 4 -13.98 10.55 -13.32
N MET A 5 -13.28 9.43 -13.55
CA MET A 5 -12.51 8.70 -12.54
C MET A 5 -11.14 9.35 -12.28
N PRO A 6 -10.54 9.18 -11.09
CA PRO A 6 -9.27 9.82 -10.74
C PRO A 6 -8.06 9.18 -11.45
N ASP A 7 -7.32 9.98 -12.23
CA ASP A 7 -6.05 9.55 -12.85
C ASP A 7 -4.83 9.74 -11.90
N ILE A 8 -3.75 8.99 -12.16
CA ILE A 8 -2.46 9.20 -11.50
C ILE A 8 -1.69 10.32 -12.21
N PHE A 9 -1.57 11.44 -11.51
CA PHE A 9 -0.75 12.57 -11.94
C PHE A 9 0.54 12.62 -11.14
N THR A 10 1.67 12.81 -11.83
CA THR A 10 2.86 13.36 -11.16
C THR A 10 2.84 14.87 -11.24
N MET A 11 3.17 15.50 -10.13
CA MET A 11 3.25 16.95 -10.00
C MET A 11 4.52 17.28 -9.22
N ARG A 12 5.23 18.33 -9.63
CA ARG A 12 6.33 18.85 -8.82
C ARG A 12 5.77 19.37 -7.51
N ALA A 13 6.53 19.28 -6.42
CA ALA A 13 6.12 19.74 -5.08
C ALA A 13 5.64 21.22 -5.04
N ASN A 14 5.96 22.01 -6.07
CA ASN A 14 5.62 23.43 -6.19
C ASN A 14 4.37 23.74 -7.03
N GLY A 15 3.57 22.76 -7.44
CA GLY A 15 2.36 23.07 -8.21
C GLY A 15 2.41 22.73 -9.71
N THR A 16 3.59 22.49 -10.27
CA THR A 16 3.82 22.62 -11.73
C THR A 16 4.16 21.30 -12.41
N GLY A 17 3.97 21.24 -13.74
CA GLY A 17 4.44 20.11 -14.57
C GLY A 17 3.58 18.85 -14.46
N ARG A 18 2.26 19.00 -14.50
CA ARG A 18 1.31 17.87 -14.49
C ARG A 18 1.56 16.96 -15.68
N THR A 19 1.90 15.71 -15.43
CA THR A 19 1.96 14.65 -16.45
C THR A 19 1.03 13.53 -16.02
N ASN A 20 0.09 13.17 -16.89
CA ASN A 20 -0.79 12.02 -16.70
C ASN A 20 0.00 10.75 -17.02
N LEU A 21 0.14 9.83 -16.07
CA LEU A 21 0.95 8.62 -16.24
C LEU A 21 0.13 7.35 -16.49
N THR A 22 -1.20 7.38 -16.32
CA THR A 22 -2.06 6.21 -16.50
C THR A 22 -3.41 6.65 -17.09
N ASN A 23 -3.64 6.40 -18.38
CA ASN A 23 -4.92 6.59 -19.06
C ASN A 23 -5.81 5.33 -18.98
N ASP A 24 -5.83 4.60 -17.84
CA ASP A 24 -6.85 3.57 -17.65
C ASP A 24 -7.04 3.15 -16.18
N VAL A 25 -8.31 3.22 -15.77
CA VAL A 25 -9.11 2.57 -14.73
C VAL A 25 -8.59 2.19 -13.32
N SER A 26 -9.37 2.69 -12.35
CA SER A 26 -9.67 2.21 -10.98
C SER A 26 -8.53 2.10 -9.96
N SER A 27 -8.30 3.17 -9.18
CA SER A 27 -7.47 3.12 -7.96
C SER A 27 -8.32 3.38 -6.70
N TYR A 28 -8.74 2.31 -6.03
CA TYR A 28 -8.99 2.35 -4.59
C TYR A 28 -7.72 1.85 -3.90
N GLY A 29 -6.68 2.71 -3.89
CA GLY A 29 -5.37 2.34 -3.36
C GLY A 29 -4.19 3.01 -4.05
N GLY A 30 -4.15 4.34 -4.03
CA GLY A 30 -3.30 5.18 -4.88
C GLY A 30 -1.81 4.80 -4.96
N PRO A 31 -1.12 5.30 -5.99
CA PRO A 31 0.29 4.99 -6.26
C PRO A 31 1.20 5.32 -5.07
N ALA A 32 2.13 4.42 -4.75
CA ALA A 32 3.12 4.61 -3.70
C ALA A 32 4.50 4.94 -4.26
N TRP A 33 5.05 6.08 -3.85
CA TRP A 33 6.41 6.46 -4.18
C TRP A 33 7.42 5.66 -3.37
N SER A 34 8.46 5.17 -4.05
CA SER A 34 9.65 4.67 -3.36
C SER A 34 10.31 5.81 -2.56
N PRO A 35 10.95 5.51 -1.41
CA PRO A 35 11.53 6.55 -0.53
C PRO A 35 12.60 7.41 -1.21
N ASN A 36 13.27 6.86 -2.23
CA ASN A 36 14.29 7.58 -3.02
C ASN A 36 13.71 8.33 -4.23
N GLY A 37 12.40 8.28 -4.44
CA GLY A 37 11.69 8.95 -5.55
C GLY A 37 11.95 8.37 -6.94
N LYS A 38 12.65 7.23 -7.07
CA LYS A 38 13.04 6.67 -8.39
C LYS A 38 12.02 5.71 -9.00
N ARG A 39 11.06 5.27 -8.21
CA ARG A 39 9.99 4.34 -8.58
C ARG A 39 8.66 4.75 -7.98
N ILE A 40 7.60 4.41 -8.69
CA ILE A 40 6.21 4.45 -8.25
C ILE A 40 5.70 3.01 -8.33
N ALA A 41 5.10 2.50 -7.26
CA ALA A 41 4.34 1.25 -7.25
C ALA A 41 2.85 1.56 -7.39
N PHE A 42 2.11 0.74 -8.14
CA PHE A 42 0.68 0.92 -8.40
C PHE A 42 0.06 -0.42 -8.76
N SER A 43 -1.25 -0.56 -8.58
CA SER A 43 -2.01 -1.71 -9.08
C SER A 43 -2.58 -1.45 -10.47
N ASP A 44 -2.78 -2.52 -11.24
CA ASP A 44 -3.22 -2.43 -12.63
C ASP A 44 -4.03 -3.67 -13.02
N PHE A 45 -5.18 -3.48 -13.68
CA PHE A 45 -6.16 -4.53 -13.98
C PHE A 45 -6.02 -5.16 -15.38
N ARG A 46 -4.97 -4.84 -16.13
CA ARG A 46 -4.88 -5.20 -17.56
C ARG A 46 -4.95 -6.70 -17.88
N ASP A 47 -4.61 -7.57 -16.94
CA ASP A 47 -4.51 -9.01 -17.16
C ASP A 47 -5.75 -9.79 -16.65
N GLY A 48 -6.82 -9.09 -16.24
CA GLY A 48 -8.08 -9.69 -15.77
C GLY A 48 -8.19 -9.85 -14.25
N ASN A 49 -7.13 -9.51 -13.52
CA ASN A 49 -7.04 -9.34 -12.08
C ASN A 49 -6.13 -8.13 -11.79
N PHE A 50 -6.16 -7.59 -10.57
CA PHE A 50 -5.20 -6.56 -10.17
C PHE A 50 -3.84 -7.19 -9.87
N ASP A 51 -2.79 -6.61 -10.43
CA ASP A 51 -1.40 -6.93 -10.12
C ASP A 51 -0.61 -5.68 -9.73
N ILE A 52 0.44 -5.85 -8.92
CA ILE A 52 1.36 -4.77 -8.57
C ILE A 52 2.40 -4.58 -9.66
N PHE A 53 2.50 -3.35 -10.13
CA PHE A 53 3.53 -2.88 -11.04
C PHE A 53 4.41 -1.82 -10.39
N THR A 54 5.60 -1.64 -10.94
CA THR A 54 6.41 -0.45 -10.71
C THR A 54 6.79 0.23 -12.01
N MET A 55 7.04 1.53 -11.95
CA MET A 55 7.59 2.31 -13.06
C MET A 55 8.44 3.46 -12.55
N ARG A 56 9.21 4.09 -13.44
CA ARG A 56 9.85 5.38 -13.15
C ARG A 56 8.82 6.51 -13.13
N PRO A 57 9.12 7.63 -12.47
CA PRO A 57 8.24 8.81 -12.45
C PRO A 57 7.93 9.43 -13.80
N ASN A 58 8.69 9.10 -14.84
CA ASN A 58 8.42 9.53 -16.22
C ASN A 58 7.60 8.50 -17.04
N GLY A 59 7.08 7.46 -16.39
CA GLY A 59 6.31 6.38 -17.02
C GLY A 59 7.14 5.26 -17.67
N SER A 60 8.47 5.41 -17.76
CA SER A 60 9.35 4.38 -18.35
C SER A 60 9.68 3.25 -17.36
N ASP A 61 10.32 2.18 -17.85
CA ASP A 61 10.71 0.99 -17.08
C ASP A 61 9.56 0.40 -16.25
N ARG A 62 8.39 0.22 -16.89
CA ARG A 62 7.27 -0.47 -16.24
C ARG A 62 7.61 -1.96 -16.05
N THR A 63 7.41 -2.49 -14.85
CA THR A 63 7.73 -3.88 -14.49
C THR A 63 6.60 -4.46 -13.64
N LYS A 64 6.09 -5.64 -14.03
CA LYS A 64 5.12 -6.43 -13.27
C LYS A 64 5.85 -7.12 -12.11
N LEU A 65 5.37 -6.97 -10.87
CA LEU A 65 6.00 -7.54 -9.67
C LEU A 65 5.24 -8.74 -9.09
N THR A 66 3.93 -8.82 -9.31
CA THR A 66 3.10 -9.96 -8.93
C THR A 66 2.45 -10.55 -10.17
N ASP A 67 2.15 -11.85 -10.13
CA ASP A 67 1.49 -12.58 -11.23
C ASP A 67 0.76 -13.78 -10.61
N ASP A 68 -0.30 -13.49 -9.86
CA ASP A 68 -1.13 -14.47 -9.16
C ASP A 68 -2.59 -14.29 -9.61
N PRO A 69 -3.42 -15.35 -9.70
CA PRO A 69 -4.84 -15.19 -10.06
C PRO A 69 -5.66 -14.32 -9.10
N GLY A 70 -5.19 -14.11 -7.86
CA GLY A 70 -5.80 -13.17 -6.93
C GLY A 70 -5.59 -11.71 -7.30
N ASN A 71 -6.37 -10.81 -6.69
CA ASN A 71 -6.15 -9.37 -6.78
C ASN A 71 -5.05 -8.94 -5.81
N ASP A 72 -4.07 -8.22 -6.33
CA ASP A 72 -3.02 -7.56 -5.57
C ASP A 72 -3.14 -6.04 -5.69
N ASP A 73 -3.33 -5.36 -4.56
CA ASP A 73 -3.65 -3.94 -4.49
C ASP A 73 -2.91 -3.24 -3.32
N ASN A 74 -3.09 -1.91 -3.23
CA ASN A 74 -2.61 -1.09 -2.11
C ASN A 74 -1.11 -1.29 -1.78
N PRO A 75 -0.19 -1.12 -2.74
CA PRO A 75 1.23 -1.30 -2.48
C PRO A 75 1.78 -0.18 -1.59
N ALA A 76 2.65 -0.52 -0.63
CA ALA A 76 3.31 0.41 0.27
C ALA A 76 4.81 0.09 0.39
N TRP A 77 5.65 1.05 0.06
CA TRP A 77 7.10 0.91 0.19
C TRP A 77 7.53 0.94 1.65
N SER A 78 8.45 0.04 1.99
CA SER A 78 9.24 0.17 3.22
C SER A 78 10.14 1.42 3.17
N PRO A 79 10.44 2.07 4.31
CA PRO A 79 11.25 3.30 4.35
C PRO A 79 12.67 3.15 3.82
N ASP A 80 13.23 1.93 3.87
CA ASP A 80 14.55 1.63 3.29
C ASP A 80 14.49 1.31 1.78
N GLY A 81 13.28 1.23 1.21
CA GLY A 81 13.05 0.94 -0.19
C GLY A 81 13.37 -0.49 -0.61
N LYS A 82 13.57 -1.42 0.33
CA LYS A 82 13.97 -2.81 0.00
C LYS A 82 12.79 -3.77 -0.14
N ARG A 83 11.64 -3.39 0.40
CA ARG A 83 10.43 -4.21 0.45
C ARG A 83 9.18 -3.42 0.10
N LEU A 84 8.18 -4.15 -0.37
CA LEU A 84 6.81 -3.70 -0.56
C LEU A 84 5.88 -4.52 0.34
N ALA A 85 5.01 -3.84 1.07
CA ALA A 85 3.79 -4.46 1.61
C ALA A 85 2.66 -4.23 0.61
N PHE A 86 1.73 -5.17 0.50
CA PHE A 86 0.58 -5.03 -0.40
C PHE A 86 -0.57 -5.91 0.11
N GLN A 87 -1.78 -5.57 -0.27
CA GLN A 87 -2.97 -6.38 -0.03
C GLN A 87 -3.08 -7.43 -1.13
N SER A 88 -3.42 -8.66 -0.76
CA SER A 88 -3.69 -9.73 -1.72
C SER A 88 -4.81 -10.65 -1.27
N ASP A 89 -5.72 -11.00 -2.18
CA ASP A 89 -6.77 -11.99 -1.93
C ASP A 89 -6.40 -13.42 -2.36
N ARG A 90 -5.16 -13.67 -2.81
CA ARG A 90 -4.69 -14.99 -3.31
C ARG A 90 -4.88 -16.18 -2.38
N SER A 91 -5.09 -15.91 -1.09
CA SER A 91 -5.39 -16.92 -0.05
C SER A 91 -6.90 -17.09 0.22
N GLY A 92 -7.77 -16.58 -0.65
CA GLY A 92 -9.23 -16.62 -0.56
C GLY A 92 -9.87 -15.46 0.22
N ARG A 93 -9.05 -14.61 0.87
CA ARG A 93 -9.43 -13.39 1.61
C ARG A 93 -8.31 -12.37 1.49
N SER A 94 -8.64 -11.09 1.61
CA SER A 94 -7.64 -10.02 1.57
C SER A 94 -6.71 -10.13 2.77
N GLN A 95 -5.41 -10.24 2.51
CA GLN A 95 -4.36 -10.35 3.52
C GLN A 95 -3.21 -9.42 3.18
N ILE A 96 -2.38 -9.09 4.19
CA ILE A 96 -1.17 -8.30 3.96
C ILE A 96 -0.01 -9.23 3.62
N TYR A 97 0.52 -9.06 2.42
CA TYR A 97 1.73 -9.70 1.94
C TYR A 97 2.90 -8.72 1.97
N VAL A 98 4.11 -9.25 2.13
CA VAL A 98 5.35 -8.50 1.97
C VAL A 98 6.26 -9.23 1.00
N MET A 99 6.82 -8.51 0.04
CA MET A 99 7.80 -8.99 -0.92
C MET A 99 9.04 -8.09 -0.96
N ASN A 100 10.11 -8.56 -1.59
CA ASN A 100 11.25 -7.72 -1.95
C ASN A 100 10.83 -6.69 -3.02
N ALA A 101 11.58 -5.58 -3.11
CA ALA A 101 11.32 -4.50 -4.07
C ALA A 101 11.34 -4.94 -5.54
N ASP A 102 11.95 -6.08 -5.84
CA ASP A 102 12.02 -6.69 -7.17
C ASP A 102 10.89 -7.69 -7.45
N GLY A 103 9.91 -7.82 -6.54
CA GLY A 103 8.79 -8.75 -6.64
C GLY A 103 9.06 -10.14 -6.05
N SER A 104 10.31 -10.45 -5.68
CA SER A 104 10.66 -11.77 -5.18
C SER A 104 10.21 -12.02 -3.73
N ALA A 105 10.06 -13.30 -3.39
CA ALA A 105 9.73 -13.79 -2.05
C ALA A 105 8.47 -13.15 -1.40
N PRO A 106 7.30 -13.15 -2.07
CA PRO A 106 6.06 -12.73 -1.45
C PRO A 106 5.68 -13.66 -0.29
N ILE A 107 5.40 -13.10 0.87
CA ILE A 107 5.04 -13.85 2.08
C ILE A 107 3.82 -13.20 2.73
N ASN A 108 2.79 -14.01 3.01
CA ASN A 108 1.64 -13.61 3.81
C ASN A 108 2.08 -13.34 5.26
N ARG A 109 1.94 -12.09 5.71
CA ARG A 109 2.33 -11.64 7.05
C ARG A 109 1.20 -11.73 8.07
N THR A 110 -0.05 -11.58 7.65
CA THR A 110 -1.18 -11.57 8.58
C THR A 110 -1.71 -12.96 8.90
N LYS A 111 -1.90 -13.83 7.90
CA LYS A 111 -2.43 -15.20 8.05
C LYS A 111 -3.70 -15.25 8.91
N SER A 112 -4.58 -14.28 8.68
CA SER A 112 -5.81 -14.06 9.44
C SER A 112 -6.99 -14.81 8.81
N ARG A 113 -8.05 -14.97 9.59
CA ARG A 113 -9.38 -15.43 9.09
C ARG A 113 -10.28 -14.27 8.66
N HIS A 114 -9.77 -13.05 8.82
CA HIS A 114 -10.42 -11.76 8.62
C HIS A 114 -9.78 -11.03 7.46
N ASP A 115 -10.48 -10.08 6.86
CA ASP A 115 -9.91 -9.26 5.79
C ASP A 115 -8.94 -8.23 6.40
N GLU A 116 -7.74 -8.17 5.83
CA GLU A 116 -6.66 -7.28 6.23
C GLU A 116 -6.24 -6.48 5.00
N VAL A 117 -6.39 -5.15 5.08
CA VAL A 117 -6.29 -4.26 3.91
C VAL A 117 -5.44 -3.03 4.18
N THR A 118 -5.08 -2.31 3.11
CA THR A 118 -4.43 -0.98 3.14
C THR A 118 -3.19 -0.91 4.05
N PRO A 119 -2.11 -1.67 3.77
CA PRO A 119 -0.93 -1.67 4.62
C PRO A 119 -0.16 -0.34 4.56
N ALA A 120 0.42 0.07 5.69
CA ALA A 120 1.33 1.20 5.77
C ALA A 120 2.54 0.87 6.65
N TRP A 121 3.74 1.21 6.20
CA TRP A 121 4.96 1.03 7.00
C TRP A 121 5.14 2.16 8.00
N SER A 122 5.56 1.80 9.21
CA SER A 122 6.14 2.75 10.18
C SER A 122 7.38 3.44 9.60
N PRO A 123 7.68 4.70 9.98
CA PRO A 123 8.84 5.43 9.45
C PRO A 123 10.21 4.77 9.72
N ASP A 124 10.32 3.97 10.78
CA ASP A 124 11.53 3.22 11.10
C ASP A 124 11.57 1.81 10.47
N GLY A 125 10.52 1.42 9.76
CA GLY A 125 10.40 0.15 9.04
C GLY A 125 10.22 -1.08 9.94
N ARG A 126 9.96 -0.90 11.24
CA ARG A 126 9.84 -2.01 12.21
C ARG A 126 8.45 -2.59 12.29
N GLU A 127 7.45 -1.78 11.97
CA GLU A 127 6.03 -2.12 12.09
C GLU A 127 5.27 -1.83 10.79
N ILE A 128 4.13 -2.51 10.63
CA ILE A 128 3.16 -2.32 9.57
C ILE A 128 1.80 -2.12 10.24
N ALA A 129 1.14 -1.01 9.90
CA ALA A 129 -0.26 -0.78 10.22
C ALA A 129 -1.16 -1.28 9.08
N PHE A 130 -2.35 -1.77 9.40
CA PHE A 130 -3.35 -2.25 8.43
C PHE A 130 -4.75 -2.16 9.03
N SER A 131 -5.76 -2.10 8.16
CA SER A 131 -7.17 -2.12 8.58
C SER A 131 -7.66 -3.56 8.64
N SER A 132 -8.40 -3.91 9.69
CA SER A 132 -8.92 -5.26 9.93
C SER A 132 -10.42 -5.26 10.20
N ASP A 133 -11.15 -6.22 9.64
CA ASP A 133 -12.58 -6.44 9.97
C ASP A 133 -12.81 -7.34 11.19
N ARG A 134 -11.73 -7.79 11.86
CA ARG A 134 -11.80 -8.78 12.95
C ARG A 134 -12.64 -8.37 14.16
N ASP A 135 -12.77 -7.06 14.39
CA ASP A 135 -13.47 -6.48 15.53
C ASP A 135 -14.76 -5.73 15.12
N GLY A 136 -15.19 -5.86 13.86
CA GLY A 136 -16.34 -5.14 13.30
C GLY A 136 -15.91 -4.09 12.26
N SER A 137 -16.35 -2.84 12.42
CA SER A 137 -16.08 -1.77 11.44
C SER A 137 -14.60 -1.37 11.42
N GLY A 138 -13.79 -2.03 10.58
CA GLY A 138 -12.49 -1.57 10.09
C GLY A 138 -11.58 -0.94 11.14
N ASP A 139 -11.12 -1.73 12.11
CA ASP A 139 -10.22 -1.26 13.16
C ASP A 139 -8.77 -1.27 12.67
N ILE A 140 -7.99 -0.25 13.08
CA ILE A 140 -6.56 -0.19 12.77
C ILE A 140 -5.79 -1.13 13.69
N HIS A 141 -5.03 -2.00 13.05
CA HIS A 141 -4.14 -2.97 13.66
C HIS A 141 -2.70 -2.67 13.29
N THR A 142 -1.78 -3.11 14.13
CA THR A 142 -0.34 -3.04 13.89
C THR A 142 0.29 -4.40 14.09
N MET A 143 1.38 -4.67 13.37
CA MET A 143 2.23 -5.84 13.56
C MET A 143 3.68 -5.46 13.33
N ARG A 144 4.61 -6.24 13.88
CA ARG A 144 6.01 -6.15 13.45
C ARG A 144 6.13 -6.52 11.97
N ALA A 145 7.12 -5.94 11.29
CA ALA A 145 7.39 -6.16 9.87
C ALA A 145 7.64 -7.64 9.48
N ASN A 146 7.97 -8.49 10.45
CA ASN A 146 8.12 -9.94 10.25
C ASN A 146 6.77 -10.70 10.35
N GLY A 147 5.68 -10.03 10.75
CA GLY A 147 4.34 -10.57 10.96
C GLY A 147 3.99 -10.91 12.42
N SER A 148 4.93 -10.74 13.37
CA SER A 148 4.68 -11.03 14.79
C SER A 148 3.98 -9.87 15.51
N ASP A 149 3.50 -10.15 16.72
CA ASP A 149 2.95 -9.15 17.66
C ASP A 149 1.81 -8.34 17.03
N GLN A 150 0.84 -9.03 16.44
CA GLN A 150 -0.36 -8.38 15.91
C GLN A 150 -1.22 -7.85 17.06
N THR A 151 -1.41 -6.53 17.12
CA THR A 151 -2.20 -5.88 18.17
C THR A 151 -3.12 -4.81 17.58
N ARG A 152 -4.33 -4.71 18.14
CA ARG A 152 -5.28 -3.64 17.84
C ARG A 152 -4.77 -2.31 18.39
N LEU A 153 -4.77 -1.26 17.58
CA LEU A 153 -4.32 0.07 17.98
C LEU A 153 -5.47 0.98 18.44
N THR A 154 -6.69 0.82 17.92
CA THR A 154 -7.84 1.65 18.25
C THR A 154 -8.88 0.88 19.07
N THR A 155 -9.16 1.25 20.33
CA THR A 155 -10.30 0.68 21.10
C THR A 155 -11.40 1.70 21.40
N ASN A 156 -11.69 2.65 20.49
CA ASN A 156 -12.69 3.68 20.78
C ASN A 156 -13.77 3.76 19.70
N VAL A 157 -15.02 3.76 20.19
CA VAL A 157 -16.27 3.85 19.42
C VAL A 157 -16.46 5.31 18.95
N ALA A 158 -15.69 5.75 17.97
CA ALA A 158 -15.94 6.95 17.17
C ALA A 158 -15.10 6.91 15.88
N PRO A 159 -15.63 7.33 14.72
CA PRO A 159 -14.87 7.35 13.47
C PRO A 159 -13.83 8.48 13.52
N ASP A 160 -12.59 8.15 13.84
CA ASP A 160 -11.45 9.06 13.71
C ASP A 160 -10.77 8.79 12.36
N GLU A 161 -11.14 9.58 11.35
CA GLU A 161 -10.39 9.68 10.11
C GLU A 161 -9.04 10.35 10.41
N VAL A 162 -7.95 9.60 10.17
CA VAL A 162 -6.54 10.02 10.10
C VAL A 162 -5.73 10.04 11.42
N PRO A 163 -5.02 8.96 11.79
CA PRO A 163 -3.94 9.02 12.77
C PRO A 163 -2.64 9.59 12.16
N ASP A 164 -2.23 10.77 12.62
CA ASP A 164 -0.93 11.42 12.31
C ASP A 164 0.09 11.17 13.44
N TRP A 165 1.30 10.72 13.07
CA TRP A 165 2.43 10.59 14.00
C TRP A 165 3.22 11.89 14.05
N GLN A 166 3.04 12.69 15.11
CA GLN A 166 3.88 13.87 15.33
C GLN A 166 5.16 13.57 16.13
N PRO A 167 6.35 13.98 15.66
CA PRO A 167 7.56 13.95 16.47
C PRO A 167 7.56 15.09 17.51
N LYS A 168 7.92 14.78 18.76
CA LYS A 168 8.10 15.78 19.83
C LYS A 168 9.22 16.78 19.46
N PRO A 169 9.04 18.10 19.68
CA PRO A 169 10.11 19.07 19.49
C PRO A 169 11.21 18.86 20.55
N LYS A 170 12.48 18.90 20.11
CA LYS A 170 13.64 18.96 21.01
C LYS A 170 13.62 20.29 21.75
N ARG A 171 13.54 20.25 23.09
CA ARG A 171 13.82 21.42 23.93
C ARG A 171 15.33 21.71 23.90
N ARG A 172 15.65 22.99 23.72
CA ARG A 172 16.98 23.58 23.98
C ARG A 172 17.29 23.56 25.47
#